data_AF-A0A5N6TRV3-F1
#
_entry.id   AF-A0A5N6TRV3-F1
#
_cell.length_a   1.000
_cell.length_b   1.000
_cell.length_c   1.000
_cell.angle_alpha   90.00
_cell.angle_beta   90.00
_cell.angle_gamma   90.00
#
_symmetry.space_group_name_H-M   'P 1'
#
loop_
_entity.id
_entity.type
_entity.pdbx_description
1 polymer ?
#
loop_
_entity_poly.entity_id
_entity_poly.type
_entity_poly.pdbx_seq_one_letter_code
_entity_poly.pdbx_strand_id
1 'polypeptide(L)'
;MDPPSPILRLNTILIRPLYSGDTPSLTREANNLKISRWMRNQFPSPYTLADAQIWLTVASPTDFAICRADDNVLIGGIGLKPREDIYYRSMEIGYWLGEGHWGKGIVTEALKAVTAWAFERHPSVLRIDAEVFQGNEGSRRVLEKAGYEFEGRKKWAVEKNGVVMDVMIYYVTPLGESLHFPFSQRTVSNRFYKGAMSERLASWSPTDLKARGVPSDELINLYKRWGESGYGMISTGNVMIAYDQLEAPGNPIIDLENPFHGGRFDAFARMAAASKKHGSLVVAQVSHPGRQVDERVQPNPVSASDVQLHADAMKMKFAKPHAATKDEIQDLIKRWTHAAVYLQKAGFDGIQLHGAHGYLLAQFLSQTTNKRSDEYGGSLENRARLIVEVARSIRQELPSSSGFILGIKVNSVEFQAEGFTPEESQQLCQILEQCEFDFVELSGGTYEANAFARIRESTKSREAFFLEFASMITPVLKKTKSYVTGGLRTAAGMVEALNSVDGVGLARPTTQEFRLPRDILEGRVTGVLAQKYDQQNFALTGGAAGVHMKQAGKDEEPIDLSDEKNVEVFVKHLGEWAQRMQEDAATMNMYGFLDLPKGEPFRG
;
A
#
# COMPACT_ATOMS: atom_id res chain seq x y z
N MET A 1 -43.02 11.91 -11.01
CA MET A 1 -42.36 10.67 -10.57
C MET A 1 -41.28 11.04 -9.59
N ASP A 2 -41.11 10.24 -8.55
CA ASP A 2 -39.99 10.43 -7.63
C ASP A 2 -38.67 10.02 -8.30
N PRO A 3 -37.55 10.68 -7.97
CA PRO A 3 -36.25 10.35 -8.51
C PRO A 3 -35.81 8.93 -8.06
N PRO A 4 -35.15 8.15 -8.93
CA PRO A 4 -34.58 6.86 -8.56
C PRO A 4 -33.59 6.95 -7.40
N SER A 5 -33.45 5.87 -6.64
CA SER A 5 -32.39 5.74 -5.63
C SER A 5 -31.02 5.93 -6.27
N PRO A 6 -30.14 6.74 -5.67
CA PRO A 6 -28.78 6.93 -6.17
C PRO A 6 -27.94 5.67 -5.97
N ILE A 7 -27.06 5.41 -6.94
CA ILE A 7 -26.03 4.38 -6.84
C ILE A 7 -24.86 4.87 -5.99
N LEU A 8 -24.61 6.19 -5.96
CA LEU A 8 -23.54 6.80 -5.17
C LEU A 8 -24.05 8.10 -4.55
N ARG A 9 -23.72 8.31 -3.27
CA ARG A 9 -23.93 9.56 -2.54
C ARG A 9 -22.57 10.11 -2.14
N LEU A 10 -22.22 11.28 -2.67
CA LEU A 10 -20.93 11.92 -2.47
C LEU A 10 -21.14 13.25 -1.73
N ASN A 11 -20.07 14.02 -1.52
CA ASN A 11 -20.12 15.21 -0.67
C ASN A 11 -20.99 16.31 -1.29
N THR A 12 -20.83 16.55 -2.59
CA THR A 12 -21.51 17.67 -3.28
C THR A 12 -22.59 17.19 -4.25
N ILE A 13 -22.57 15.90 -4.60
CA ILE A 13 -23.40 15.32 -5.64
C ILE A 13 -23.95 13.95 -5.26
N LEU A 14 -24.97 13.54 -5.99
CA LEU A 14 -25.42 12.15 -6.05
C LEU A 14 -25.38 11.68 -7.51
N ILE A 15 -25.06 10.41 -7.71
CA ILE A 15 -25.09 9.75 -9.02
C ILE A 15 -26.24 8.75 -9.00
N ARG A 16 -27.16 8.86 -9.97
CA ARG A 16 -28.35 8.01 -10.03
C ARG A 16 -28.75 7.68 -11.47
N PRO A 17 -29.58 6.65 -11.68
CA PRO A 17 -30.24 6.44 -12.97
C PRO A 17 -31.00 7.68 -13.44
N LEU A 18 -31.00 7.88 -14.77
CA LEU A 18 -31.83 8.87 -15.45
C LEU A 18 -33.31 8.48 -15.35
N TYR A 19 -34.21 9.47 -15.31
CA TYR A 19 -35.65 9.22 -15.34
C TYR A 19 -36.42 10.37 -16.01
N SER A 20 -37.70 10.15 -16.32
CA SER A 20 -38.55 11.11 -17.04
C SER A 20 -38.62 12.50 -16.41
N GLY A 21 -38.47 12.62 -15.09
CA GLY A 21 -38.46 13.92 -14.39
C GLY A 21 -37.23 14.78 -14.68
N ASP A 22 -36.17 14.20 -15.27
CA ASP A 22 -34.97 14.95 -15.64
C ASP A 22 -35.15 15.83 -16.87
N THR A 23 -36.18 15.58 -17.68
CA THR A 23 -36.38 16.23 -18.98
C THR A 23 -36.19 17.76 -18.97
N PRO A 24 -36.78 18.52 -18.01
CA PRO A 24 -36.59 19.98 -17.97
C PRO A 24 -35.15 20.41 -17.70
N SER A 25 -34.48 19.74 -16.75
CA SER A 25 -33.09 20.06 -16.39
C SER A 25 -32.12 19.59 -17.46
N LEU A 26 -32.31 18.40 -18.01
CA LEU A 26 -31.53 17.87 -19.13
C LEU A 26 -31.57 18.84 -20.33
N THR A 27 -32.77 19.28 -20.74
CA THR A 27 -32.93 20.24 -21.83
C THR A 27 -32.21 21.56 -21.55
N ARG A 28 -32.34 22.09 -20.32
CA ARG A 28 -31.71 23.35 -19.92
C ARG A 28 -30.18 23.26 -19.91
N GLU A 29 -29.62 22.26 -19.24
CA GLU A 29 -28.18 22.15 -19.05
C GLU A 29 -27.46 21.68 -20.33
N ALA A 30 -28.07 20.78 -21.11
CA ALA A 30 -27.45 20.22 -22.32
C ALA A 30 -27.45 21.18 -23.51
N ASN A 31 -28.39 22.13 -23.57
CA ASN A 31 -28.50 23.08 -24.67
C ASN A 31 -27.46 24.22 -24.60
N ASN A 32 -26.17 23.86 -24.69
CA ASN A 32 -25.06 24.79 -24.58
C ASN A 32 -23.95 24.47 -25.60
N LEU A 33 -23.63 25.43 -26.48
CA LEU A 33 -22.59 25.29 -27.50
C LEU A 33 -21.18 25.04 -26.92
N LYS A 34 -20.90 25.54 -25.71
CA LYS A 34 -19.61 25.29 -25.05
C LYS A 34 -19.47 23.84 -24.58
N ILE A 35 -20.58 23.12 -24.41
CA ILE A 35 -20.64 21.68 -24.14
C ILE A 35 -20.64 20.90 -25.46
N SER A 36 -21.61 21.15 -26.35
CA SER A 36 -21.85 20.32 -27.54
C SER A 36 -20.68 20.29 -28.53
N ARG A 37 -19.84 21.33 -28.57
CA ARG A 37 -18.59 21.35 -29.36
C ARG A 37 -17.58 20.26 -28.96
N TRP A 38 -17.68 19.74 -27.75
CA TRP A 38 -16.81 18.67 -27.22
C TRP A 38 -17.49 17.31 -27.20
N MET A 39 -18.74 17.21 -27.67
CA MET A 39 -19.52 15.98 -27.68
C MET A 39 -19.63 15.40 -29.10
N ARG A 40 -19.79 14.07 -29.20
CA ARG A 40 -20.09 13.37 -30.46
C ARG A 40 -21.43 13.86 -31.04
N ASN A 41 -21.67 13.64 -32.33
CA ASN A 41 -22.87 14.14 -33.02
C ASN A 41 -24.19 13.50 -32.55
N GLN A 42 -24.13 12.41 -31.78
CA GLN A 42 -25.28 11.88 -31.04
C GLN A 42 -25.80 12.84 -29.97
N PHE A 43 -24.99 13.82 -29.55
CA PHE A 43 -25.40 14.93 -28.68
C PHE A 43 -25.79 16.13 -29.56
N PRO A 44 -27.10 16.38 -29.76
CA PRO A 44 -27.58 17.40 -30.70
C PRO A 44 -27.27 18.83 -30.22
N SER A 45 -27.23 19.75 -31.16
CA SER A 45 -27.06 21.18 -30.90
C SER A 45 -27.80 22.00 -31.98
N PRO A 46 -28.83 22.78 -31.62
CA PRO A 46 -29.39 22.98 -30.27
C PRO A 46 -29.96 21.67 -29.68
N TYR A 47 -29.97 21.57 -28.36
CA TYR A 47 -30.53 20.42 -27.63
C TYR A 47 -31.96 20.76 -27.21
N THR A 48 -32.93 19.99 -27.68
CA THR A 48 -34.37 20.27 -27.51
C THR A 48 -35.02 19.36 -26.48
N LEU A 49 -36.28 19.67 -26.13
CA LEU A 49 -37.09 18.82 -25.27
C LEU A 49 -37.32 17.42 -25.89
N ALA A 50 -37.48 17.35 -27.21
CA ALA A 50 -37.63 16.09 -27.93
C ALA A 50 -36.35 15.25 -27.84
N ASP A 51 -35.18 15.89 -27.96
CA ASP A 51 -33.89 15.21 -27.80
C ASP A 51 -33.71 14.66 -26.38
N ALA A 52 -34.13 15.41 -25.35
CA ALA A 52 -34.11 14.94 -23.97
C ALA A 52 -35.00 13.69 -23.78
N GLN A 53 -36.21 13.70 -24.34
CA GLN A 53 -37.13 12.56 -24.27
C GLN A 53 -36.56 11.33 -25.00
N ILE A 54 -35.97 11.51 -26.18
CA ILE A 54 -35.31 10.44 -26.93
C ILE A 54 -34.12 9.90 -26.15
N TRP A 55 -33.26 10.76 -25.59
CA TRP A 55 -32.12 10.32 -24.81
C TRP A 55 -32.54 9.43 -23.63
N LEU A 56 -33.60 9.81 -22.92
CA LEU A 56 -34.12 9.04 -21.79
C LEU A 56 -34.69 7.67 -22.17
N THR A 57 -35.04 7.43 -23.44
CA THR A 57 -35.49 6.10 -23.90
C THR A 57 -34.35 5.23 -24.42
N VAL A 58 -33.26 5.83 -24.91
CA VAL A 58 -32.11 5.10 -25.48
C VAL A 58 -30.89 5.04 -24.55
N ALA A 59 -30.93 5.73 -23.41
CA ALA A 59 -29.87 5.71 -22.40
C ALA A 59 -29.60 4.28 -21.92
N SER A 60 -28.32 3.93 -21.83
CA SER A 60 -27.88 2.65 -21.28
C SER A 60 -28.19 2.58 -19.78
N PRO A 61 -28.37 1.38 -19.19
CA PRO A 61 -28.41 1.21 -17.73
C PRO A 61 -27.17 1.73 -17.00
N THR A 62 -26.08 1.96 -17.73
CA THR A 62 -24.81 2.52 -17.26
C THR A 62 -24.64 4.01 -17.58
N ASP A 63 -25.68 4.68 -18.09
CA ASP A 63 -25.74 6.14 -18.22
C ASP A 63 -26.48 6.74 -17.00
N PHE A 64 -25.80 7.62 -16.29
CA PHE A 64 -26.26 8.19 -15.02
C PHE A 64 -26.38 9.70 -15.09
N ALA A 65 -27.29 10.22 -14.28
CA ALA A 65 -27.39 11.64 -13.98
C ALA A 65 -26.36 12.01 -12.90
N ILE A 66 -25.63 13.11 -13.14
CA ILE A 66 -24.93 13.83 -12.08
C ILE A 66 -25.93 14.84 -11.52
N CYS A 67 -26.24 14.74 -10.23
CA CYS A 67 -27.25 15.56 -9.58
C CYS A 67 -26.67 16.29 -8.38
N ARG A 68 -27.22 17.46 -8.05
CA ARG A 68 -26.90 18.13 -6.78
C ARG A 68 -27.43 17.31 -5.61
N ALA A 69 -26.64 17.26 -4.54
CA ALA A 69 -26.99 16.47 -3.36
C ALA A 69 -28.18 17.03 -2.57
N ASP A 70 -28.42 18.34 -2.63
CA ASP A 70 -29.43 19.06 -1.85
C ASP A 70 -30.85 18.90 -2.41
N ASP A 71 -31.01 18.95 -3.72
CA ASP A 71 -32.33 18.96 -4.36
C ASP A 71 -32.52 17.92 -5.48
N ASN A 72 -31.53 17.05 -5.70
CA ASN A 72 -31.59 15.93 -6.66
C ASN A 72 -31.79 16.38 -8.12
N VAL A 73 -31.57 17.67 -8.41
CA VAL A 73 -31.67 18.21 -9.77
C VAL A 73 -30.46 17.76 -10.60
N LEU A 74 -30.75 17.20 -11.78
CA LEU A 74 -29.73 16.87 -12.79
C LEU A 74 -29.00 18.13 -13.24
N ILE A 75 -27.66 18.06 -13.20
CA ILE A 75 -26.75 19.13 -13.65
C ILE A 75 -25.73 18.65 -14.69
N GLY A 76 -25.74 17.36 -15.03
CA GLY A 76 -24.86 16.75 -16.03
C GLY A 76 -25.13 15.26 -16.19
N GLY A 77 -24.31 14.61 -17.01
CA GLY A 77 -24.37 13.16 -17.24
C GLY A 77 -22.99 12.52 -17.19
N ILE A 78 -22.95 11.27 -16.75
CA ILE A 78 -21.76 10.41 -16.76
C ILE A 78 -22.18 9.00 -17.13
N GLY A 79 -21.45 8.32 -18.00
CA GLY A 79 -21.82 6.99 -18.43
C GLY A 79 -20.67 6.12 -18.86
N LEU A 80 -20.86 4.81 -18.76
CA LEU A 80 -19.91 3.77 -19.15
C LEU A 80 -20.46 3.00 -20.35
N LYS A 81 -19.63 2.81 -21.37
CA LYS A 81 -19.98 2.03 -22.57
C LYS A 81 -19.02 0.86 -22.69
N PRO A 82 -19.48 -0.39 -22.48
CA PRO A 82 -18.69 -1.57 -22.79
C PRO A 82 -18.23 -1.53 -24.25
N ARG A 83 -16.95 -1.86 -24.48
CA ARG A 83 -16.45 -2.10 -25.84
C ARG A 83 -16.87 -3.51 -26.26
N GLU A 84 -16.94 -3.75 -27.57
CA GLU A 84 -17.44 -5.01 -28.14
C GLU A 84 -16.30 -5.93 -28.60
N ASP A 85 -16.65 -7.15 -29.01
CA ASP A 85 -15.73 -8.14 -29.60
C ASP A 85 -14.50 -8.39 -28.71
N ILE A 86 -13.28 -8.36 -29.26
CA ILE A 86 -12.03 -8.59 -28.53
C ILE A 86 -11.74 -7.54 -27.46
N TYR A 87 -12.49 -6.43 -27.42
CA TYR A 87 -12.38 -5.38 -26.42
C TYR A 87 -13.37 -5.53 -25.27
N TYR A 88 -14.12 -6.64 -25.17
CA TYR A 88 -15.18 -6.87 -24.16
C TYR A 88 -14.78 -6.63 -22.69
N ARG A 89 -13.48 -6.60 -22.38
CA ARG A 89 -12.94 -6.29 -21.05
C ARG A 89 -12.55 -4.82 -20.87
N SER A 90 -12.94 -3.93 -21.78
CA SER A 90 -12.70 -2.48 -21.71
C SER A 90 -14.03 -1.72 -21.71
N MET A 91 -14.06 -0.58 -21.03
CA MET A 91 -15.20 0.33 -21.06
C MET A 91 -14.74 1.75 -21.40
N GLU A 92 -15.50 2.46 -22.22
CA GLU A 92 -15.34 3.89 -22.45
C GLU A 92 -16.16 4.66 -21.41
N ILE A 93 -15.56 5.62 -20.70
CA ILE A 93 -16.28 6.56 -19.85
C ILE A 93 -16.45 7.92 -20.54
N GLY A 94 -17.67 8.43 -20.54
CA GLY A 94 -18.01 9.74 -21.09
C GLY A 94 -18.76 10.58 -20.07
N TYR A 95 -18.58 11.89 -20.11
CA TYR A 95 -19.26 12.81 -19.18
C TYR A 95 -19.43 14.21 -19.76
N TRP A 96 -20.41 14.94 -19.22
CA TRP A 96 -20.61 16.36 -19.45
C TRP A 96 -21.27 17.01 -18.23
N LEU A 97 -21.09 18.31 -18.06
CA LEU A 97 -21.66 19.07 -16.95
C LEU A 97 -22.16 20.43 -17.46
N GLY A 98 -23.27 20.91 -16.92
CA GLY A 98 -23.79 22.26 -17.18
C GLY A 98 -22.77 23.34 -16.83
N GLU A 99 -22.69 24.38 -17.66
CA GLU A 99 -21.64 25.41 -17.58
C GLU A 99 -21.60 26.12 -16.21
N GLY A 100 -22.76 26.36 -15.58
CA GLY A 100 -22.85 26.98 -14.25
C GLY A 100 -22.23 26.16 -13.11
N HIS A 101 -21.82 24.93 -13.39
CA HIS A 101 -21.25 23.98 -12.43
C HIS A 101 -19.76 23.69 -12.68
N TRP A 102 -19.17 24.28 -13.72
CA TRP A 102 -17.75 24.10 -14.04
C TRP A 102 -16.83 24.70 -12.96
N GLY A 103 -15.60 24.16 -12.86
CA GLY A 103 -14.58 24.66 -11.92
C GLY A 103 -14.79 24.28 -10.46
N LYS A 104 -15.86 23.56 -10.12
CA LYS A 104 -16.24 23.19 -8.74
C LYS A 104 -15.77 21.81 -8.30
N GLY A 105 -14.95 21.12 -9.10
CA GLY A 105 -14.47 19.77 -8.78
C GLY A 105 -15.49 18.63 -8.95
N ILE A 106 -16.75 18.95 -9.25
CA ILE A 106 -17.88 18.00 -9.38
C ILE A 106 -17.57 16.80 -10.28
N VAL A 107 -17.05 17.04 -11.49
CA VAL A 107 -16.76 15.93 -12.42
C VAL A 107 -15.58 15.10 -11.94
N THR A 108 -14.57 15.70 -11.31
CA THR A 108 -13.45 14.95 -10.73
C THR A 108 -13.93 14.04 -9.59
N GLU A 109 -14.83 14.53 -8.73
CA GLU A 109 -15.47 13.74 -7.68
C GLU A 109 -16.31 12.59 -8.27
N ALA A 110 -17.17 12.90 -9.26
CA ALA A 110 -18.00 11.91 -9.95
C ALA A 110 -17.16 10.83 -10.66
N LEU A 111 -16.12 11.25 -11.38
CA LEU A 111 -15.29 10.36 -12.20
C LEU A 111 -14.55 9.36 -11.32
N LYS A 112 -13.98 9.80 -10.20
CA LYS A 112 -13.34 8.89 -9.22
C LYS A 112 -14.33 7.86 -8.70
N ALA A 113 -15.50 8.31 -8.25
CA ALA A 113 -16.48 7.42 -7.63
C ALA A 113 -17.11 6.44 -8.63
N VAL A 114 -17.42 6.88 -9.86
CA VAL A 114 -17.97 6.01 -10.91
C VAL A 114 -16.92 5.03 -11.43
N THR A 115 -15.65 5.43 -11.52
CA THR A 115 -14.54 4.52 -11.87
C THR A 115 -14.41 3.40 -10.84
N ALA A 116 -14.38 3.74 -9.55
CA ALA A 116 -14.33 2.76 -8.46
C ALA A 116 -15.51 1.79 -8.51
N TRP A 117 -16.72 2.35 -8.63
CA TRP A 117 -17.96 1.59 -8.76
C TRP A 117 -17.94 0.64 -9.98
N ALA A 118 -17.35 1.07 -11.10
CA ALA A 118 -17.27 0.27 -12.31
C ALA A 118 -16.36 -0.96 -12.13
N PHE A 119 -15.18 -0.79 -11.54
CA PHE A 119 -14.28 -1.90 -11.25
C PHE A 119 -14.86 -2.86 -10.20
N GLU A 120 -15.53 -2.32 -9.17
CA GLU A 120 -16.24 -3.13 -8.17
C GLU A 120 -17.39 -3.95 -8.78
N ARG A 121 -18.20 -3.32 -9.64
CA ARG A 121 -19.38 -3.97 -10.23
C ARG A 121 -19.05 -4.90 -11.39
N HIS A 122 -17.92 -4.68 -12.04
CA HIS A 122 -17.47 -5.43 -13.21
C HIS A 122 -16.00 -5.91 -13.07
N PRO A 123 -15.72 -6.92 -12.21
CA PRO A 123 -14.35 -7.40 -11.95
C PRO A 123 -13.60 -7.93 -13.18
N SER A 124 -14.31 -8.28 -14.25
CA SER A 124 -13.69 -8.72 -15.50
C SER A 124 -13.08 -7.59 -16.32
N VAL A 125 -13.42 -6.33 -16.04
CA VAL A 125 -12.91 -5.15 -16.75
C VAL A 125 -11.43 -4.95 -16.43
N LEU A 126 -10.62 -4.87 -17.49
CA LEU A 126 -9.18 -4.63 -17.41
C LEU A 126 -8.82 -3.15 -17.37
N ARG A 127 -9.64 -2.31 -17.99
CA ARG A 127 -9.40 -0.87 -18.10
C ARG A 127 -10.67 -0.09 -18.39
N ILE A 128 -10.64 1.18 -18.01
CA ILE A 128 -11.61 2.20 -18.41
C ILE A 128 -10.85 3.29 -19.16
N ASP A 129 -11.29 3.61 -20.37
CA ASP A 129 -10.68 4.62 -21.23
C ASP A 129 -11.61 5.81 -21.48
N ALA A 130 -11.03 6.97 -21.79
CA ALA A 130 -11.75 8.18 -22.15
C ALA A 130 -11.09 8.86 -23.34
N GLU A 131 -11.90 9.39 -24.25
CA GLU A 131 -11.44 10.12 -25.43
C GLU A 131 -11.66 11.63 -25.24
N VAL A 132 -10.61 12.43 -25.44
CA VAL A 132 -10.63 13.89 -25.30
C VAL A 132 -10.26 14.53 -26.63
N PHE A 133 -11.17 15.34 -27.18
CA PHE A 133 -10.90 16.10 -28.41
C PHE A 133 -9.83 17.17 -28.17
N GLN A 134 -8.93 17.34 -29.15
CA GLN A 134 -7.86 18.33 -29.12
C GLN A 134 -8.39 19.72 -28.73
N GLY A 135 -7.78 20.34 -27.71
CA GLY A 135 -8.16 21.65 -27.19
C GLY A 135 -9.13 21.62 -25.99
N ASN A 136 -9.69 20.46 -25.62
CA ASN A 136 -10.51 20.33 -24.42
C ASN A 136 -9.67 20.15 -23.14
N GLU A 137 -8.95 21.21 -22.76
CA GLU A 137 -8.10 21.24 -21.57
C GLU A 137 -8.86 21.01 -20.25
N GLY A 138 -10.17 21.29 -20.23
CA GLY A 138 -11.03 21.05 -19.08
C GLY A 138 -11.16 19.56 -18.78
N SER A 139 -11.58 18.78 -19.78
CA SER A 139 -11.72 17.32 -19.67
C SER A 139 -10.36 16.65 -19.40
N ARG A 140 -9.30 17.08 -20.10
CA ARG A 140 -7.93 16.60 -19.88
C ARG A 140 -7.52 16.66 -18.40
N ARG A 141 -7.63 17.85 -17.79
CA ARG A 141 -7.26 18.06 -16.38
C ARG A 141 -8.17 17.30 -15.41
N VAL A 142 -9.44 17.10 -15.75
CA VAL A 142 -10.38 16.33 -14.91
C VAL A 142 -9.95 14.86 -14.86
N LEU A 143 -9.62 14.26 -16.00
CA LEU A 143 -9.12 12.88 -16.12
C LEU A 143 -7.81 12.71 -15.33
N GLU A 144 -6.83 13.58 -15.55
CA GLU A 144 -5.53 13.52 -14.83
C GLU A 144 -5.72 13.62 -13.31
N LYS A 145 -6.59 14.53 -12.84
CA LYS A 145 -6.92 14.66 -11.41
C LYS A 145 -7.70 13.46 -10.84
N ALA A 146 -8.39 12.72 -11.70
CA ALA A 146 -9.10 11.51 -11.36
C ALA A 146 -8.22 10.25 -11.40
N GLY A 147 -6.94 10.38 -11.75
CA GLY A 147 -5.98 9.26 -11.81
C GLY A 147 -5.92 8.56 -13.17
N TYR A 148 -6.49 9.15 -14.22
CA TYR A 148 -6.33 8.61 -15.57
C TYR A 148 -5.00 9.08 -16.17
N GLU A 149 -4.28 8.15 -16.80
CA GLU A 149 -3.00 8.38 -17.46
C GLU A 149 -3.19 8.60 -18.96
N PHE A 150 -2.32 9.43 -19.56
CA PHE A 150 -2.32 9.67 -21.00
C PHE A 150 -1.68 8.48 -21.72
N GLU A 151 -2.42 7.84 -22.62
CA GLU A 151 -1.93 6.68 -23.40
C GLU A 151 -1.37 7.10 -24.76
N GLY A 152 -2.07 8.00 -25.46
CA GLY A 152 -1.70 8.31 -26.84
C GLY A 152 -2.64 9.27 -27.56
N ARG A 153 -2.32 9.51 -28.83
CA ARG A 153 -2.99 10.50 -29.69
C ARG A 153 -3.35 9.89 -31.04
N LYS A 154 -4.64 9.81 -31.35
CA LYS A 154 -5.13 9.52 -32.71
C LYS A 154 -5.15 10.83 -33.50
N LYS A 155 -4.27 10.95 -34.49
CA LYS A 155 -4.19 12.15 -35.34
C LYS A 155 -5.36 12.21 -36.33
N TRP A 156 -5.94 13.39 -36.51
CA TRP A 156 -7.02 13.69 -37.47
C TRP A 156 -8.21 12.74 -37.35
N ALA A 157 -8.52 12.34 -36.11
CA ALA A 157 -9.40 11.22 -35.83
C ALA A 157 -10.90 11.59 -35.86
N VAL A 158 -11.22 12.86 -35.64
CA VAL A 158 -12.60 13.34 -35.61
C VAL A 158 -12.74 14.67 -36.34
N GLU A 159 -13.90 14.89 -36.95
CA GLU A 159 -14.32 16.19 -37.46
C GLU A 159 -15.55 16.65 -36.68
N LYS A 160 -15.50 17.88 -36.15
CA LYS A 160 -16.65 18.53 -35.52
C LYS A 160 -16.79 19.94 -36.07
N ASN A 161 -17.98 20.25 -36.60
CA ASN A 161 -18.30 21.57 -37.15
C ASN A 161 -17.27 22.07 -38.19
N GLY A 162 -16.82 21.19 -39.10
CA GLY A 162 -15.83 21.51 -40.12
C GLY A 162 -14.38 21.57 -39.63
N VAL A 163 -14.12 21.28 -38.34
CA VAL A 163 -12.78 21.28 -37.75
C VAL A 163 -12.33 19.85 -37.51
N VAL A 164 -11.30 19.43 -38.25
CA VAL A 164 -10.60 18.16 -38.02
C VAL A 164 -9.69 18.32 -36.78
N MET A 165 -9.82 17.39 -35.84
CA MET A 165 -9.12 17.40 -34.56
C MET A 165 -8.52 16.03 -34.25
N ASP A 166 -7.50 16.05 -33.41
CA ASP A 166 -6.95 14.84 -32.84
C ASP A 166 -7.76 14.41 -31.62
N VAL A 167 -7.63 13.14 -31.26
CA VAL A 167 -8.22 12.56 -30.04
C VAL A 167 -7.09 12.08 -29.14
N MET A 168 -7.04 12.62 -27.92
CA MET A 168 -6.18 12.13 -26.86
C MET A 168 -6.90 11.02 -26.10
N ILE A 169 -6.20 9.93 -25.83
CA ILE A 169 -6.73 8.78 -25.11
C ILE A 169 -6.15 8.80 -23.70
N TYR A 170 -7.03 8.69 -22.72
CA TYR A 170 -6.70 8.55 -21.32
C TYR A 170 -7.25 7.22 -20.80
N TYR A 171 -6.58 6.61 -19.82
CA TYR A 171 -7.03 5.34 -19.26
C TYR A 171 -6.69 5.17 -17.78
N VAL A 172 -7.39 4.25 -17.15
CA VAL A 172 -7.10 3.76 -15.80
C VAL A 172 -7.32 2.25 -15.77
N THR A 173 -6.53 1.55 -14.95
CA THR A 173 -6.63 0.10 -14.70
C THR A 173 -6.96 -0.14 -13.23
N PRO A 174 -7.45 -1.33 -12.83
CA PRO A 174 -7.74 -1.63 -11.42
C PRO A 174 -6.54 -1.36 -10.49
N LEU A 175 -5.34 -1.74 -10.92
CA LEU A 175 -4.11 -1.50 -10.16
C LEU A 175 -3.67 -0.03 -10.19
N GLY A 176 -3.99 0.71 -11.25
CA GLY A 176 -3.70 2.14 -11.40
C GLY A 176 -4.68 3.05 -10.67
N GLU A 177 -5.79 2.52 -10.18
CA GLU A 177 -6.79 3.31 -9.48
C GLU A 177 -6.25 3.84 -8.14
N SER A 178 -6.45 5.13 -7.88
CA SER A 178 -6.08 5.75 -6.61
C SER A 178 -6.89 5.18 -5.44
N LEU A 179 -6.28 5.09 -4.25
CA LEU A 179 -6.95 4.64 -3.04
C LEU A 179 -6.96 5.76 -1.98
N HIS A 180 -8.14 6.11 -1.50
CA HIS A 180 -8.35 7.15 -0.49
C HIS A 180 -8.45 6.57 0.92
N PHE A 181 -7.76 7.19 1.88
CA PHE A 181 -7.80 6.87 3.31
C PHE A 181 -8.77 7.82 4.04
N PRO A 182 -9.93 7.34 4.52
CA PRO A 182 -10.98 8.21 5.05
C PRO A 182 -10.65 8.94 6.36
N PHE A 183 -9.70 8.46 7.17
CA PHE A 183 -9.39 9.12 8.44
C PHE A 183 -8.39 10.27 8.23
N SER A 184 -7.22 9.97 7.66
CA SER A 184 -6.17 10.95 7.32
C SER A 184 -6.51 11.84 6.13
N GLN A 185 -7.54 11.52 5.35
CA GLN A 185 -7.91 12.21 4.11
C GLN A 185 -6.81 12.18 3.02
N ARG A 186 -5.79 11.33 3.19
CA ARG A 186 -4.73 11.12 2.21
C ARG A 186 -5.21 10.21 1.08
N THR A 187 -4.58 10.33 -0.07
CA THR A 187 -4.86 9.45 -1.23
C THR A 187 -3.53 8.98 -1.81
N VAL A 188 -3.39 7.67 -1.96
CA VAL A 188 -2.28 7.07 -2.72
C VAL A 188 -2.65 7.03 -4.20
N SER A 189 -1.65 7.17 -5.07
CA SER A 189 -1.88 7.32 -6.52
C SER A 189 -2.35 6.05 -7.22
N ASN A 190 -2.07 4.88 -6.67
CA ASN A 190 -2.42 3.58 -7.23
C ASN A 190 -2.47 2.50 -6.13
N ARG A 191 -2.83 1.27 -6.48
CA ARG A 191 -3.03 0.15 -5.53
C ARG A 191 -1.74 -0.54 -5.06
N PHE A 192 -0.57 -0.13 -5.56
CA PHE A 192 0.71 -0.75 -5.19
C PHE A 192 1.30 -0.19 -3.89
N TYR A 193 1.70 -1.13 -3.03
CA TYR A 193 2.37 -0.85 -1.77
C TYR A 193 3.71 -1.59 -1.70
N LYS A 194 4.82 -0.87 -1.45
CA LYS A 194 6.09 -1.51 -1.10
C LYS A 194 6.02 -1.92 0.36
N GLY A 195 5.99 -3.24 0.60
CA GLY A 195 5.96 -3.83 1.93
C GLY A 195 7.30 -3.72 2.65
N ALA A 196 7.23 -3.70 3.98
CA ALA A 196 8.41 -3.64 4.84
C ALA A 196 9.36 -4.84 4.61
N MET A 197 10.66 -4.54 4.54
CA MET A 197 11.76 -5.51 4.46
C MET A 197 12.90 -4.98 5.31
N SER A 198 13.50 -5.80 6.17
CA SER A 198 14.64 -5.35 6.99
C SER A 198 15.85 -5.03 6.12
N GLU A 199 16.17 -3.75 5.93
CA GLU A 199 17.23 -3.31 5.01
C GLU A 199 18.63 -3.43 5.61
N ARG A 200 18.76 -3.30 6.94
CA ARG A 200 20.02 -3.43 7.68
C ARG A 200 21.16 -2.51 7.17
N LEU A 201 20.82 -1.34 6.64
CA LEU A 201 21.76 -0.36 6.09
C LEU A 201 21.97 0.88 6.98
N ALA A 202 21.35 0.96 8.17
CA ALA A 202 21.64 2.05 9.11
C ALA A 202 22.98 1.81 9.85
N SER A 203 23.49 2.83 10.54
CA SER A 203 24.72 2.70 11.33
C SER A 203 24.60 1.61 12.40
N TRP A 204 25.71 0.97 12.73
CA TRP A 204 25.79 -0.02 13.80
C TRP A 204 27.05 0.18 14.63
N SER A 205 26.94 -0.02 15.93
CA SER A 205 28.07 -0.08 16.84
C SER A 205 27.76 -1.13 17.92
N PRO A 206 28.66 -2.11 18.15
CA PRO A 206 28.45 -3.10 19.21
C PRO A 206 28.51 -2.47 20.60
N THR A 207 29.25 -1.37 20.77
CA THR A 207 29.56 -0.78 22.09
C THR A 207 28.89 0.59 22.34
N ASP A 208 28.64 1.38 21.30
CA ASP A 208 28.01 2.71 21.42
C ASP A 208 26.53 2.64 21.00
N LEU A 209 25.63 2.59 21.99
CA LEU A 209 24.19 2.53 21.78
C LEU A 209 23.67 3.71 20.96
N LYS A 210 24.14 4.94 21.23
CA LYS A 210 23.61 6.16 20.61
C LYS A 210 24.09 6.31 19.17
N ALA A 211 25.18 5.65 18.80
CA ALA A 211 25.65 5.55 17.42
C ALA A 211 24.87 4.54 16.56
N ARG A 212 24.00 3.70 17.14
CA ARG A 212 23.21 2.70 16.38
C ARG A 212 22.03 3.33 15.65
N GLY A 213 21.72 2.84 14.45
CA GLY A 213 20.47 3.10 13.75
C GLY A 213 20.29 4.50 13.17
N VAL A 214 21.36 5.24 12.94
CA VAL A 214 21.32 6.46 12.13
C VAL A 214 21.17 6.05 10.66
N PRO A 215 20.13 6.49 9.93
CA PRO A 215 19.99 6.18 8.51
C PRO A 215 21.26 6.61 7.73
N SER A 216 21.84 5.69 6.97
CA SER A 216 23.00 5.98 6.12
C SER A 216 22.58 6.59 4.78
N ASP A 217 23.55 7.12 4.04
CA ASP A 217 23.30 7.58 2.67
C ASP A 217 22.90 6.42 1.74
N GLU A 218 23.44 5.21 1.95
CA GLU A 218 23.03 4.01 1.20
C GLU A 218 21.55 3.69 1.43
N LEU A 219 21.07 3.79 2.67
CA LEU A 219 19.66 3.60 2.98
C LEU A 219 18.79 4.68 2.31
N ILE A 220 19.21 5.94 2.38
CA ILE A 220 18.48 7.07 1.74
C ILE A 220 18.38 6.86 0.22
N ASN A 221 19.47 6.44 -0.42
CA ASN A 221 19.51 6.12 -1.85
C ASN A 221 18.60 4.94 -2.22
N LEU A 222 18.56 3.90 -1.39
CA LEU A 222 17.64 2.79 -1.59
C LEU A 222 16.18 3.26 -1.61
N TYR A 223 15.80 4.14 -0.68
CA TYR A 223 14.45 4.72 -0.64
C TYR A 223 14.18 5.70 -1.78
N LYS A 224 15.18 6.44 -2.25
CA LYS A 224 15.09 7.22 -3.48
C LYS A 224 14.72 6.32 -4.67
N ARG A 225 15.36 5.15 -4.81
CA ARG A 225 15.08 4.21 -5.91
C ARG A 225 13.63 3.72 -5.90
N TRP A 226 13.08 3.34 -4.74
CA TRP A 226 11.65 3.01 -4.64
C TRP A 226 10.74 4.22 -4.86
N GLY A 227 11.09 5.39 -4.32
CA GLY A 227 10.35 6.64 -4.50
C GLY A 227 10.28 7.11 -5.95
N GLU A 228 11.23 6.69 -6.79
CA GLU A 228 11.26 6.96 -8.22
C GLU A 228 10.54 5.91 -9.08
N SER A 229 9.88 4.91 -8.47
CA SER A 229 9.43 3.69 -9.14
C SER A 229 7.91 3.48 -9.24
N GLY A 230 7.11 4.48 -8.87
CA GLY A 230 5.66 4.47 -9.15
C GLY A 230 4.79 3.71 -8.15
N TYR A 231 5.29 3.43 -6.94
CA TYR A 231 4.45 2.92 -5.85
C TYR A 231 3.45 3.98 -5.38
N GLY A 232 2.21 3.59 -5.07
CA GLY A 232 1.27 4.46 -4.39
C GLY A 232 1.70 4.77 -2.95
N MET A 233 2.20 3.75 -2.24
CA MET A 233 2.73 3.88 -0.88
C MET A 233 3.98 3.02 -0.66
N ILE A 234 4.91 3.54 0.13
CA ILE A 234 6.18 2.90 0.48
C ILE A 234 6.24 2.76 2.00
N SER A 235 6.39 1.53 2.48
CA SER A 235 6.69 1.28 3.89
C SER A 235 8.18 1.03 4.10
N THR A 236 8.69 1.55 5.20
CA THR A 236 10.05 1.21 5.61
C THR A 236 10.17 -0.24 6.08
N GLY A 237 11.38 -0.78 6.16
CA GLY A 237 11.66 -1.88 7.07
C GLY A 237 11.52 -1.46 8.53
N ASN A 238 12.00 -2.30 9.43
CA ASN A 238 11.85 -2.06 10.86
C ASN A 238 12.59 -0.80 11.32
N VAL A 239 11.85 0.16 11.87
CA VAL A 239 12.37 1.27 12.68
C VAL A 239 12.15 0.93 14.14
N MET A 240 13.23 0.74 14.90
CA MET A 240 13.13 0.32 16.30
C MET A 240 12.94 1.51 17.23
N ILE A 241 12.21 1.28 18.32
CA ILE A 241 11.87 2.31 19.32
C ILE A 241 12.85 2.41 20.51
N ALA A 242 13.90 1.59 20.50
CA ALA A 242 14.96 1.61 21.50
C ALA A 242 16.29 1.10 20.93
N TYR A 243 17.40 1.55 21.50
CA TYR A 243 18.76 1.24 21.03
C TYR A 243 19.21 -0.22 21.22
N ASP A 244 18.58 -0.90 22.15
CA ASP A 244 18.88 -2.25 22.61
C ASP A 244 17.74 -3.23 22.33
N GLN A 245 16.68 -2.82 21.62
CA GLN A 245 15.56 -3.68 21.25
C GLN A 245 15.52 -3.81 19.72
N LEU A 246 16.37 -4.70 19.19
CA LEU A 246 16.61 -4.81 17.75
C LEU A 246 16.20 -6.17 17.19
N GLU A 247 15.70 -6.17 15.96
CA GLU A 247 15.59 -7.38 15.13
C GLU A 247 16.95 -7.72 14.55
N ALA A 248 17.69 -6.71 14.06
CA ALA A 248 19.02 -6.89 13.54
C ALA A 248 19.90 -5.63 13.67
N PRO A 249 21.23 -5.82 13.82
CA PRO A 249 22.21 -4.78 13.54
C PRO A 249 21.97 -4.08 12.19
N GLY A 250 21.99 -2.74 12.21
CA GLY A 250 21.73 -1.90 11.03
C GLY A 250 20.25 -1.54 10.80
N ASN A 251 19.33 -1.89 11.70
CA ASN A 251 17.99 -1.29 11.68
C ASN A 251 18.06 0.20 12.03
N PRO A 252 17.28 1.08 11.36
CA PRO A 252 17.05 2.44 11.83
C PRO A 252 16.41 2.46 13.22
N ILE A 253 16.74 3.47 14.03
CA ILE A 253 16.25 3.59 15.41
C ILE A 253 15.76 5.02 15.67
N ILE A 254 14.59 5.14 16.29
CA ILE A 254 14.05 6.36 16.90
C ILE A 254 13.79 6.05 18.37
N ASP A 255 14.75 6.35 19.23
CA ASP A 255 14.62 6.20 20.69
C ASP A 255 13.92 7.43 21.30
N LEU A 256 13.31 7.27 22.48
CA LEU A 256 12.63 8.35 23.21
C LEU A 256 13.53 9.56 23.48
N GLU A 257 14.84 9.36 23.63
CA GLU A 257 15.82 10.43 23.86
C GLU A 257 16.15 11.24 22.59
N ASN A 258 15.68 10.82 21.41
CA ASN A 258 16.09 11.42 20.15
C ASN A 258 15.42 12.78 19.93
N PRO A 259 16.19 13.87 19.77
CA PRO A 259 15.61 15.17 19.54
C PRO A 259 15.06 15.29 18.11
N PHE A 260 14.12 16.20 17.90
CA PHE A 260 13.58 16.55 16.58
C PHE A 260 14.55 17.42 15.74
N HIS A 261 15.86 17.22 15.88
CA HIS A 261 16.92 17.94 15.17
C HIS A 261 18.24 17.13 15.21
N GLY A 262 19.22 17.53 14.39
CA GLY A 262 20.55 16.92 14.34
C GLY A 262 20.65 15.74 13.39
N GLY A 263 21.85 15.16 13.25
CA GLY A 263 22.18 14.28 12.13
C GLY A 263 21.25 13.08 11.93
N ARG A 264 20.73 12.47 13.01
CA ARG A 264 19.74 11.39 12.91
C ARG A 264 18.40 11.88 12.37
N PHE A 265 17.90 12.99 12.88
CA PHE A 265 16.65 13.59 12.42
C PHE A 265 16.76 14.03 10.96
N ASP A 266 17.87 14.69 10.62
CA ASP A 266 18.14 15.14 9.25
C ASP A 266 18.22 13.94 8.28
N ALA A 267 18.80 12.81 8.70
CA ALA A 267 18.86 11.60 7.88
C ALA A 267 17.48 10.97 7.65
N PHE A 268 16.62 10.88 8.67
CA PHE A 268 15.22 10.47 8.50
C PHE A 268 14.46 11.44 7.58
N ALA A 269 14.68 12.75 7.71
CA ALA A 269 14.04 13.75 6.86
C ALA A 269 14.46 13.64 5.39
N ARG A 270 15.74 13.41 5.13
CA ARG A 270 16.24 13.12 3.78
C ARG A 270 15.64 11.83 3.21
N MET A 271 15.53 10.78 4.03
CA MET A 271 14.91 9.52 3.62
C MET A 271 13.43 9.69 3.25
N ALA A 272 12.67 10.45 4.03
CA ALA A 272 11.27 10.77 3.72
C ALA A 272 11.16 11.56 2.41
N ALA A 273 11.96 12.63 2.24
CA ALA A 273 11.95 13.45 1.04
C ALA A 273 12.31 12.63 -0.22
N ALA A 274 13.31 11.77 -0.13
CA ALA A 274 13.74 10.89 -1.22
C ALA A 274 12.63 9.90 -1.63
N SER A 275 11.96 9.29 -0.65
CA SER A 275 10.86 8.34 -0.88
C SER A 275 9.66 8.96 -1.60
N LYS A 276 9.43 10.27 -1.42
CA LYS A 276 8.22 10.97 -1.90
C LYS A 276 8.42 11.69 -3.23
N LYS A 277 9.61 11.62 -3.83
CA LYS A 277 10.01 12.45 -4.98
C LYS A 277 9.03 12.41 -6.17
N HIS A 278 8.35 11.28 -6.41
CA HIS A 278 7.34 11.14 -7.47
C HIS A 278 5.93 10.86 -6.95
N GLY A 279 5.62 11.33 -5.74
CA GLY A 279 4.24 11.36 -5.22
C GLY A 279 3.81 10.14 -4.41
N SER A 280 4.68 9.14 -4.23
CA SER A 280 4.43 8.06 -3.27
C SER A 280 4.25 8.61 -1.87
N LEU A 281 3.28 8.07 -1.13
CA LEU A 281 3.22 8.28 0.32
C LEU A 281 4.25 7.40 1.01
N VAL A 282 4.86 7.88 2.10
CA VAL A 282 5.83 7.09 2.88
C VAL A 282 5.39 6.93 4.33
N VAL A 283 5.36 5.69 4.78
CA VAL A 283 5.07 5.31 6.18
C VAL A 283 6.25 4.56 6.75
N ALA A 284 6.56 4.77 8.03
CA ALA A 284 7.59 3.97 8.69
C ALA A 284 6.98 2.81 9.46
N GLN A 285 7.44 1.58 9.20
CA GLN A 285 7.09 0.42 10.02
C GLN A 285 7.88 0.50 11.33
N VAL A 286 7.20 0.87 12.41
CA VAL A 286 7.80 1.02 13.74
C VAL A 286 7.56 -0.23 14.57
N SER A 287 8.66 -0.78 15.08
CA SER A 287 8.72 -2.15 15.58
C SER A 287 9.38 -2.23 16.95
N HIS A 288 9.04 -3.30 17.68
CA HIS A 288 9.75 -3.74 18.87
C HIS A 288 9.80 -5.28 18.86
N PRO A 289 10.98 -5.92 18.88
CA PRO A 289 11.11 -7.37 18.71
C PRO A 289 10.57 -8.18 19.90
N GLY A 290 10.51 -7.57 21.09
CA GLY A 290 10.08 -8.24 22.32
C GLY A 290 10.97 -9.45 22.60
N ARG A 291 10.38 -10.63 22.81
CA ARG A 291 11.14 -11.88 23.01
C ARG A 291 12.01 -12.35 21.83
N GLN A 292 12.00 -11.67 20.69
CA GLN A 292 12.75 -12.04 19.47
C GLN A 292 14.07 -11.25 19.30
N VAL A 293 14.48 -10.45 20.27
CA VAL A 293 15.80 -9.80 20.25
C VAL A 293 16.90 -10.80 20.58
N ASP A 294 18.00 -10.72 19.85
CA ASP A 294 19.18 -11.56 20.10
C ASP A 294 19.70 -11.37 21.53
N GLU A 295 20.00 -12.47 22.23
CA GLU A 295 20.42 -12.46 23.63
C GLU A 295 21.67 -11.59 23.90
N ARG A 296 22.54 -11.43 22.89
CA ARG A 296 23.76 -10.61 23.00
C ARG A 296 23.44 -9.11 22.99
N VAL A 297 22.31 -8.72 22.39
CA VAL A 297 21.86 -7.33 22.34
C VAL A 297 21.06 -6.99 23.59
N GLN A 298 20.18 -7.90 24.01
CA GLN A 298 19.34 -7.73 25.19
C GLN A 298 19.15 -9.06 25.94
N PRO A 299 19.84 -9.26 27.07
CA PRO A 299 19.78 -10.50 27.84
C PRO A 299 18.54 -10.63 28.73
N ASN A 300 17.74 -9.57 28.91
CA ASN A 300 16.47 -9.61 29.64
C ASN A 300 15.36 -8.87 28.87
N PRO A 301 14.89 -9.44 27.75
CA PRO A 301 13.92 -8.76 26.89
C PRO A 301 12.53 -8.68 27.53
N VAL A 302 11.76 -7.66 27.13
CA VAL A 302 10.37 -7.51 27.55
C VAL A 302 9.42 -8.26 26.60
N SER A 303 8.37 -8.86 27.15
CA SER A 303 7.29 -9.52 26.41
C SER A 303 5.97 -9.39 27.16
N ALA A 304 4.86 -9.88 26.59
CA ALA A 304 3.59 -9.99 27.30
C ALA A 304 3.69 -10.89 28.54
N SER A 305 4.48 -11.97 28.44
CA SER A 305 4.73 -12.95 29.53
C SER A 305 6.13 -13.55 29.39
N ASP A 306 6.59 -14.30 30.39
CA ASP A 306 7.93 -14.89 30.48
C ASP A 306 8.13 -16.16 29.63
N VAL A 307 7.49 -16.22 28.46
CA VAL A 307 7.52 -17.36 27.54
C VAL A 307 8.71 -17.22 26.59
N GLN A 308 9.77 -18.00 26.80
CA GLN A 308 10.96 -17.99 25.96
C GLN A 308 10.66 -18.50 24.54
N LEU A 309 11.29 -17.87 23.53
CA LEU A 309 11.29 -18.35 22.17
C LEU A 309 12.39 -19.40 21.98
N HIS A 310 12.03 -20.59 21.52
CA HIS A 310 12.98 -21.62 21.10
C HIS A 310 12.90 -21.77 19.57
N ALA A 311 13.97 -21.38 18.87
CA ALA A 311 14.03 -21.47 17.41
C ALA A 311 15.32 -22.14 16.95
N ASP A 312 15.27 -23.45 16.74
CA ASP A 312 16.44 -24.24 16.31
C ASP A 312 16.88 -23.92 14.87
N ALA A 313 15.98 -23.42 14.03
CA ALA A 313 16.13 -23.34 12.58
C ALA A 313 17.15 -22.30 12.07
N MET A 314 17.60 -21.34 12.90
CA MET A 314 18.50 -20.26 12.45
C MET A 314 19.75 -20.04 13.32
N LYS A 315 20.03 -20.94 14.28
CA LYS A 315 21.10 -20.78 15.28
C LYS A 315 21.06 -19.44 16.03
N MET A 316 19.94 -18.71 15.96
CA MET A 316 19.69 -17.51 16.74
C MET A 316 19.37 -17.92 18.17
N LYS A 317 19.91 -17.18 19.13
CA LYS A 317 19.66 -17.42 20.55
C LYS A 317 18.89 -16.24 21.11
N PHE A 318 17.76 -16.55 21.74
CA PHE A 318 16.86 -15.58 22.34
C PHE A 318 16.85 -15.79 23.86
N ALA A 319 17.08 -14.72 24.61
CA ALA A 319 17.02 -14.76 26.06
C ALA A 319 15.58 -14.99 26.55
N LYS A 320 15.42 -15.53 27.76
CA LYS A 320 14.11 -15.63 28.39
C LYS A 320 13.58 -14.23 28.69
N PRO A 321 12.38 -13.84 28.22
CA PRO A 321 11.84 -12.53 28.50
C PRO A 321 11.27 -12.44 29.92
N HIS A 322 11.08 -11.22 30.41
CA HIS A 322 10.22 -10.93 31.55
C HIS A 322 8.86 -10.40 31.07
N ALA A 323 7.82 -10.58 31.90
CA ALA A 323 6.51 -10.02 31.65
C ALA A 323 6.54 -8.51 31.89
N ALA A 324 6.10 -7.72 30.90
CA ALA A 324 6.06 -6.27 31.00
C ALA A 324 5.25 -5.82 32.24
N THR A 325 5.85 -4.97 33.04
CA THR A 325 5.15 -4.27 34.13
C THR A 325 4.24 -3.18 33.55
N LYS A 326 3.33 -2.64 34.37
CA LYS A 326 2.47 -1.53 33.93
C LYS A 326 3.29 -0.29 33.56
N ASP A 327 4.37 -0.02 34.28
CA ASP A 327 5.25 1.12 34.00
C ASP A 327 5.99 0.95 32.66
N GLU A 328 6.48 -0.26 32.37
CA GLU A 328 7.09 -0.57 31.07
C GLU A 328 6.09 -0.48 29.93
N ILE A 329 4.84 -0.92 30.13
CA ILE A 329 3.76 -0.73 29.16
C ILE A 329 3.55 0.77 28.88
N GLN A 330 3.54 1.62 29.90
CA GLN A 330 3.42 3.06 29.72
C GLN A 330 4.65 3.68 29.02
N ASP A 331 5.87 3.20 29.31
CA ASP A 331 7.09 3.63 28.61
C ASP A 331 7.06 3.25 27.12
N LEU A 332 6.64 2.02 26.81
CA LEU A 332 6.45 1.54 25.45
C LEU A 332 5.45 2.41 24.68
N ILE A 333 4.31 2.76 25.28
CA ILE A 333 3.31 3.67 24.67
C ILE A 333 3.94 5.04 24.36
N LYS A 334 4.72 5.60 25.29
CA LYS A 334 5.43 6.87 25.08
C LYS A 334 6.43 6.79 23.94
N ARG A 335 7.18 5.69 23.84
CA ARG A 335 8.17 5.46 22.77
C ARG A 335 7.53 5.40 21.38
N TRP A 336 6.44 4.64 21.22
CA TRP A 336 5.70 4.63 19.95
C TRP A 336 5.09 6.00 19.62
N THR A 337 4.57 6.70 20.61
CA THR A 337 4.03 8.06 20.43
C THR A 337 5.12 9.03 19.99
N HIS A 338 6.28 9.00 20.65
CA HIS A 338 7.45 9.81 20.29
C HIS A 338 7.90 9.52 18.85
N ALA A 339 8.01 8.24 18.48
CA ALA A 339 8.38 7.86 17.12
C ALA A 339 7.39 8.39 16.08
N ALA A 340 6.07 8.33 16.34
CA ALA A 340 5.06 8.90 15.44
C ALA A 340 5.23 10.43 15.25
N VAL A 341 5.41 11.18 16.34
CA VAL A 341 5.64 12.64 16.29
C VAL A 341 6.96 12.96 15.58
N TYR A 342 8.00 12.18 15.84
CA TYR A 342 9.31 12.32 15.19
C TYR A 342 9.20 12.14 13.68
N LEU A 343 8.52 11.08 13.24
CA LEU A 343 8.30 10.77 11.81
C LEU A 343 7.48 11.86 11.11
N GLN A 344 6.40 12.34 11.74
CA GLN A 344 5.62 13.45 11.20
C GLN A 344 6.49 14.70 10.98
N LYS A 345 7.30 15.07 11.99
CA LYS A 345 8.21 16.22 11.90
C LYS A 345 9.33 16.02 10.87
N ALA A 346 9.79 14.79 10.69
CA ALA A 346 10.76 14.43 9.65
C ALA A 346 10.12 14.38 8.23
N GLY A 347 8.81 14.52 8.09
CA GLY A 347 8.13 14.60 6.79
C GLY A 347 7.59 13.27 6.24
N PHE A 348 7.56 12.22 7.05
CA PHE A 348 6.82 11.00 6.73
C PHE A 348 5.31 11.29 6.71
N ASP A 349 4.57 10.57 5.87
CA ASP A 349 3.11 10.72 5.79
C ASP A 349 2.40 9.89 6.86
N GLY A 350 3.08 8.95 7.51
CA GLY A 350 2.48 8.12 8.55
C GLY A 350 3.42 7.15 9.25
N ILE A 351 2.81 6.34 10.11
CA ILE A 351 3.41 5.24 10.86
C ILE A 351 2.63 3.95 10.56
N GLN A 352 3.33 2.83 10.49
CA GLN A 352 2.74 1.50 10.55
C GLN A 352 3.21 0.79 11.81
N LEU A 353 2.29 0.42 12.69
CA LEU A 353 2.62 -0.41 13.87
C LEU A 353 2.88 -1.85 13.43
N HIS A 354 3.93 -2.48 13.94
CA HIS A 354 4.21 -3.89 13.64
C HIS A 354 3.56 -4.83 14.67
N GLY A 355 2.32 -5.26 14.39
CA GLY A 355 1.52 -6.22 15.16
C GLY A 355 1.45 -7.62 14.58
N ALA A 356 2.53 -8.08 13.92
CA ALA A 356 2.58 -9.36 13.20
C ALA A 356 3.91 -10.09 13.49
N HIS A 357 4.08 -11.27 12.90
CA HIS A 357 5.35 -12.02 12.86
C HIS A 357 6.00 -12.36 14.21
N GLY A 358 5.24 -12.22 15.30
CA GLY A 358 5.72 -12.47 16.66
C GLY A 358 6.53 -11.32 17.26
N TYR A 359 6.47 -10.10 16.72
CA TYR A 359 6.96 -8.88 17.39
C TYR A 359 6.13 -8.56 18.64
N LEU A 360 6.57 -7.61 19.46
CA LEU A 360 5.98 -7.34 20.78
C LEU A 360 4.46 -7.14 20.75
N LEU A 361 3.92 -6.35 19.82
CA LEU A 361 2.47 -6.16 19.72
C LEU A 361 1.74 -7.48 19.36
N ALA A 362 2.33 -8.33 18.50
CA ALA A 362 1.81 -9.66 18.23
C ALA A 362 1.93 -10.60 19.44
N GLN A 363 2.97 -10.46 20.26
CA GLN A 363 3.14 -11.22 21.50
C GLN A 363 2.04 -10.90 22.52
N PHE A 364 1.52 -9.67 22.54
CA PHE A 364 0.35 -9.33 23.34
C PHE A 364 -0.95 -9.88 22.74
N LEU A 365 -1.07 -9.93 21.41
CA LEU A 365 -2.27 -10.45 20.74
C LEU A 365 -2.43 -11.97 20.84
N SER A 366 -1.34 -12.72 20.79
CA SER A 366 -1.38 -14.18 20.68
C SER A 366 -1.52 -14.86 22.05
N GLN A 367 -2.44 -15.81 22.16
CA GLN A 367 -2.64 -16.59 23.38
C GLN A 367 -1.46 -17.53 23.68
N THR A 368 -0.62 -17.84 22.69
CA THR A 368 0.57 -18.70 22.88
C THR A 368 1.67 -17.98 23.67
N THR A 369 1.70 -16.65 23.61
CA THR A 369 2.75 -15.81 24.22
C THR A 369 2.23 -14.88 25.31
N ASN A 370 0.96 -14.48 25.27
CA ASN A 370 0.31 -13.72 26.33
C ASN A 370 -0.44 -14.64 27.29
N LYS A 371 0.18 -14.89 28.45
CA LYS A 371 -0.37 -15.68 29.56
C LYS A 371 -0.82 -14.80 30.74
N ARG A 372 -1.03 -13.50 30.50
CA ARG A 372 -1.41 -12.55 31.55
C ARG A 372 -2.85 -12.79 32.01
N SER A 373 -3.11 -12.50 33.28
CA SER A 373 -4.45 -12.52 33.90
C SER A 373 -4.97 -11.13 34.28
N ASP A 374 -4.22 -10.08 33.96
CA ASP A 374 -4.59 -8.69 34.17
C ASP A 374 -5.34 -8.10 32.97
N GLU A 375 -5.53 -6.78 32.94
CA GLU A 375 -6.26 -6.10 31.86
C GLU A 375 -5.59 -6.18 30.48
N TYR A 376 -4.36 -6.71 30.37
CA TYR A 376 -3.65 -6.88 29.11
C TYR A 376 -3.64 -8.34 28.61
N GLY A 377 -4.34 -9.28 29.27
CA GLY A 377 -4.44 -10.68 28.87
C GLY A 377 -5.86 -11.27 28.94
N GLY A 378 -6.00 -12.53 28.55
CA GLY A 378 -7.31 -13.20 28.49
C GLY A 378 -8.05 -12.88 27.19
N SER A 379 -9.11 -12.06 27.24
CA SER A 379 -9.96 -11.77 26.07
C SER A 379 -9.23 -11.01 24.96
N LEU A 380 -9.75 -11.05 23.73
CA LEU A 380 -9.13 -10.34 22.60
C LEU A 380 -9.05 -8.82 22.86
N GLU A 381 -10.06 -8.23 23.49
CA GLU A 381 -10.08 -6.80 23.84
C GLU A 381 -8.93 -6.43 24.80
N ASN A 382 -8.66 -7.29 25.78
CA ASN A 382 -7.55 -7.11 26.71
C ASN A 382 -6.20 -7.31 26.01
N ARG A 383 -6.07 -8.36 25.18
CA ARG A 383 -4.85 -8.65 24.41
C ARG A 383 -4.53 -7.55 23.39
N ALA A 384 -5.55 -6.92 22.81
CA ALA A 384 -5.41 -5.78 21.89
C ALA A 384 -5.20 -4.44 22.61
N ARG A 385 -5.33 -4.39 23.95
CA ARG A 385 -5.34 -3.13 24.71
C ARG A 385 -4.09 -2.29 24.51
N LEU A 386 -2.90 -2.91 24.46
CA LEU A 386 -1.65 -2.19 24.19
C LEU A 386 -1.70 -1.45 22.83
N ILE A 387 -2.21 -2.10 21.78
CA ILE A 387 -2.35 -1.49 20.45
C ILE A 387 -3.33 -0.32 20.50
N VAL A 388 -4.47 -0.50 21.18
CA VAL A 388 -5.48 0.55 21.36
C VAL A 388 -4.93 1.76 22.11
N GLU A 389 -4.14 1.54 23.17
CA GLU A 389 -3.53 2.61 23.96
C GLU A 389 -2.44 3.35 23.18
N VAL A 390 -1.61 2.63 22.43
CA VAL A 390 -0.64 3.24 21.50
C VAL A 390 -1.36 4.09 20.45
N ALA A 391 -2.38 3.55 19.79
CA ALA A 391 -3.15 4.27 18.77
C ALA A 391 -3.81 5.53 19.34
N ARG A 392 -4.43 5.42 20.52
CA ARG A 392 -5.06 6.57 21.20
C ARG A 392 -4.03 7.64 21.55
N SER A 393 -2.87 7.26 22.09
CA SER A 393 -1.80 8.20 22.43
C SER A 393 -1.26 8.91 21.18
N ILE A 394 -1.07 8.18 20.08
CA ILE A 394 -0.69 8.77 18.79
C ILE A 394 -1.77 9.75 18.30
N ARG A 395 -3.06 9.38 18.35
CA ARG A 395 -4.15 10.25 17.89
C ARG A 395 -4.40 11.47 18.78
N GLN A 396 -3.98 11.45 20.04
CA GLN A 396 -3.98 12.62 20.91
C GLN A 396 -2.98 13.68 20.44
N GLU A 397 -1.77 13.28 20.07
CA GLU A 397 -0.73 14.19 19.55
C GLU A 397 -0.94 14.52 18.06
N LEU A 398 -1.41 13.54 17.29
CA LEU A 398 -1.58 13.57 15.84
C LEU A 398 -3.01 13.16 15.47
N PRO A 399 -4.02 14.03 15.69
CA PRO A 399 -5.39 13.76 15.30
C PRO A 399 -5.50 13.43 13.80
N SER A 400 -6.51 12.66 13.39
CA SER A 400 -6.71 12.28 11.99
C SER A 400 -6.77 13.49 11.04
N SER A 401 -7.27 14.64 11.50
CA SER A 401 -7.28 15.91 10.77
C SER A 401 -5.89 16.50 10.46
N SER A 402 -4.82 16.02 11.12
CA SER A 402 -3.43 16.37 10.80
C SER A 402 -2.95 15.77 9.47
N GLY A 403 -3.71 14.82 8.91
CA GLY A 403 -3.36 14.08 7.70
C GLY A 403 -2.31 12.98 7.91
N PHE A 404 -1.92 12.69 9.16
CA PHE A 404 -0.96 11.64 9.49
C PHE A 404 -1.61 10.26 9.45
N ILE A 405 -1.09 9.38 8.58
CA ILE A 405 -1.60 8.03 8.36
C ILE A 405 -1.21 7.13 9.55
N LEU A 406 -2.20 6.42 10.10
CA LEU A 406 -1.98 5.38 11.10
C LEU A 406 -2.30 4.02 10.48
N GLY A 407 -1.28 3.20 10.28
CA GLY A 407 -1.41 1.83 9.79
C GLY A 407 -1.01 0.80 10.83
N ILE A 408 -1.37 -0.45 10.58
CA ILE A 408 -0.85 -1.61 11.33
C ILE A 408 -0.66 -2.79 10.40
N LYS A 409 0.40 -3.57 10.62
CA LYS A 409 0.56 -4.91 10.04
C LYS A 409 0.12 -5.95 11.05
N VAL A 410 -0.78 -6.85 10.67
CA VAL A 410 -1.28 -7.93 11.54
C VAL A 410 -1.18 -9.29 10.85
N ASN A 411 -1.12 -10.35 11.66
CA ASN A 411 -1.25 -11.72 11.16
C ASN A 411 -2.72 -11.98 10.77
N SER A 412 -2.95 -12.57 9.59
CA SER A 412 -4.24 -13.11 9.17
C SER A 412 -4.52 -14.43 9.88
N VAL A 413 -3.47 -15.18 10.21
CA VAL A 413 -3.49 -16.42 10.99
C VAL A 413 -2.11 -16.75 11.53
N GLU A 414 -2.05 -17.39 12.69
CA GLU A 414 -0.88 -18.09 13.21
C GLU A 414 -1.07 -19.61 13.04
N PHE A 415 -0.12 -20.29 12.40
CA PHE A 415 -0.21 -21.73 12.11
C PHE A 415 0.19 -22.61 13.30
N GLN A 416 -0.17 -22.19 14.51
CA GLN A 416 0.09 -22.86 15.79
C GLN A 416 -1.23 -23.27 16.45
N ALA A 417 -1.22 -24.34 17.25
CA ALA A 417 -2.35 -24.65 18.12
C ALA A 417 -2.56 -23.48 19.11
N GLU A 418 -3.80 -23.03 19.28
CA GLU A 418 -4.16 -21.84 20.10
C GLU A 418 -3.53 -20.52 19.63
N GLY A 419 -3.07 -20.46 18.37
CA GLY A 419 -2.59 -19.23 17.74
C GLY A 419 -3.71 -18.28 17.34
N PHE A 420 -3.33 -17.05 16.99
CA PHE A 420 -4.25 -16.03 16.49
C PHE A 420 -5.03 -16.49 15.24
N THR A 421 -6.36 -16.47 15.31
CA THR A 421 -7.23 -17.02 14.24
C THR A 421 -7.73 -15.95 13.26
N PRO A 422 -8.23 -16.33 12.06
CA PRO A 422 -8.87 -15.38 11.15
C PRO A 422 -10.09 -14.66 11.76
N GLU A 423 -10.87 -15.33 12.62
CA GLU A 423 -12.01 -14.73 13.32
C GLU A 423 -11.56 -13.69 14.34
N GLU A 424 -10.50 -13.96 15.11
CA GLU A 424 -9.89 -12.97 16.00
C GLU A 424 -9.28 -11.81 15.20
N SER A 425 -8.69 -12.08 14.03
CA SER A 425 -8.18 -11.05 13.12
C SER A 425 -9.30 -10.14 12.60
N GLN A 426 -10.45 -10.70 12.24
CA GLN A 426 -11.65 -9.96 11.86
C GLN A 426 -12.15 -9.05 12.99
N GLN A 427 -12.25 -9.57 14.22
CA GLN A 427 -12.65 -8.80 15.40
C GLN A 427 -11.63 -7.69 15.73
N LEU A 428 -10.33 -7.99 15.64
CA LEU A 428 -9.28 -7.00 15.80
C LEU A 428 -9.42 -5.88 14.77
N CYS A 429 -9.69 -6.20 13.50
CA CYS A 429 -9.93 -5.20 12.45
C CYS A 429 -11.09 -4.24 12.79
N GLN A 430 -12.14 -4.71 13.47
CA GLN A 430 -13.21 -3.82 13.95
C GLN A 430 -12.72 -2.88 15.06
N ILE A 431 -11.92 -3.38 16.01
CA ILE A 431 -11.30 -2.57 17.07
C ILE A 431 -10.37 -1.52 16.46
N LEU A 432 -9.58 -1.90 15.45
CA LEU A 432 -8.66 -1.00 14.74
C LEU A 432 -9.42 0.11 14.00
N GLU A 433 -10.54 -0.21 13.34
CA GLU A 433 -11.34 0.82 12.67
C GLU A 433 -11.92 1.84 13.66
N GLN A 434 -12.33 1.41 14.86
CA GLN A 434 -12.77 2.30 15.94
C GLN A 434 -11.65 3.21 16.46
N CYS A 435 -10.39 2.79 16.29
CA CYS A 435 -9.20 3.57 16.65
C CYS A 435 -8.68 4.44 15.49
N GLU A 436 -9.46 4.58 14.41
CA GLU A 436 -9.13 5.41 13.24
C GLU A 436 -7.83 5.00 12.54
N PHE A 437 -7.56 3.69 12.42
CA PHE A 437 -6.51 3.19 11.53
C PHE A 437 -6.91 3.43 10.07
N ASP A 438 -6.03 4.08 9.32
CA ASP A 438 -6.20 4.33 7.89
C ASP A 438 -6.09 3.06 7.06
N PHE A 439 -5.19 2.15 7.46
CA PHE A 439 -5.04 0.87 6.80
C PHE A 439 -4.57 -0.26 7.71
N VAL A 440 -4.92 -1.49 7.31
CA VAL A 440 -4.37 -2.74 7.84
C VAL A 440 -3.65 -3.50 6.72
N GLU A 441 -2.41 -3.91 6.97
CA GLU A 441 -1.68 -4.83 6.10
C GLU A 441 -1.80 -6.25 6.67
N LEU A 442 -2.49 -7.12 5.92
CA LEU A 442 -2.62 -8.53 6.23
C LEU A 442 -1.40 -9.28 5.70
N SER A 443 -0.78 -10.04 6.60
CA SER A 443 0.35 -10.91 6.38
C SER A 443 0.16 -12.17 7.23
N GLY A 444 1.12 -13.07 7.35
CA GLY A 444 1.02 -14.18 8.32
C GLY A 444 2.30 -14.95 8.54
N GLY A 445 2.23 -15.89 9.49
CA GLY A 445 3.37 -16.68 9.97
C GLY A 445 4.14 -16.06 11.14
N THR A 446 5.01 -16.86 11.76
CA THR A 446 5.94 -16.47 12.84
C THR A 446 7.30 -17.16 12.65
N TYR A 447 8.31 -16.81 13.45
CA TYR A 447 9.61 -17.51 13.45
C TYR A 447 9.50 -19.00 13.85
N GLU A 448 8.53 -19.36 14.69
CA GLU A 448 8.27 -20.75 15.13
C GLU A 448 7.47 -21.55 14.09
N ALA A 449 6.62 -20.87 13.32
CA ALA A 449 5.81 -21.47 12.26
C ALA A 449 5.80 -20.55 11.04
N ASN A 450 6.79 -20.70 10.17
CA ASN A 450 6.86 -19.94 8.93
C ASN A 450 5.62 -20.26 8.08
N ALA A 451 4.84 -19.22 7.78
CA ALA A 451 3.63 -19.26 6.95
C ALA A 451 3.83 -20.07 5.66
N PHE A 452 5.02 -19.99 5.08
CA PHE A 452 5.33 -20.60 3.78
C PHE A 452 5.79 -22.05 3.83
N ALA A 453 6.11 -22.60 5.02
CA ALA A 453 6.67 -23.94 5.16
C ALA A 453 5.64 -25.07 4.98
N ARG A 454 4.33 -24.77 5.00
CA ARG A 454 3.25 -25.78 4.98
C ARG A 454 2.18 -25.53 3.90
N ILE A 455 2.52 -24.84 2.82
CA ILE A 455 1.54 -24.46 1.77
C ILE A 455 1.35 -25.59 0.76
N ARG A 456 0.08 -25.90 0.44
CA ARG A 456 -0.29 -26.78 -0.68
C ARG A 456 0.12 -26.17 -2.03
N GLU A 457 0.66 -26.98 -2.93
CA GLU A 457 1.16 -26.51 -4.24
C GLU A 457 0.09 -25.75 -5.06
N SER A 458 -1.18 -26.15 -4.95
CA SER A 458 -2.33 -25.50 -5.61
C SER A 458 -2.66 -24.10 -5.09
N THR A 459 -2.27 -23.76 -3.86
CA THR A 459 -2.42 -22.42 -3.27
C THR A 459 -1.26 -21.52 -3.70
N LYS A 460 -0.07 -22.09 -3.95
CA LYS A 460 1.08 -21.37 -4.51
C LYS A 460 0.85 -20.98 -5.97
N SER A 461 0.31 -21.90 -6.78
CA SER A 461 0.07 -21.66 -8.21
C SER A 461 -1.00 -20.60 -8.50
N ARG A 462 -1.85 -20.26 -7.52
CA ARG A 462 -2.89 -19.23 -7.62
C ARG A 462 -2.53 -17.91 -6.94
N GLU A 463 -1.31 -17.77 -6.41
CA GLU A 463 -0.87 -16.58 -5.65
C GLU A 463 -1.79 -16.20 -4.46
N ALA A 464 -2.64 -17.13 -4.01
CA ALA A 464 -3.80 -16.84 -3.16
C ALA A 464 -3.57 -17.11 -1.65
N PHE A 465 -2.31 -17.18 -1.20
CA PHE A 465 -1.98 -17.69 0.13
C PHE A 465 -2.69 -16.95 1.26
N PHE A 466 -2.71 -15.62 1.22
CA PHE A 466 -3.41 -14.80 2.21
C PHE A 466 -4.79 -14.33 1.72
N LEU A 467 -5.15 -14.54 0.45
CA LEU A 467 -6.38 -14.00 -0.14
C LEU A 467 -7.64 -14.65 0.43
N GLU A 468 -7.60 -15.96 0.73
CA GLU A 468 -8.72 -16.64 1.37
C GLU A 468 -9.01 -16.05 2.76
N PHE A 469 -7.97 -15.83 3.57
CA PHE A 469 -8.11 -15.18 4.87
C PHE A 469 -8.51 -13.71 4.76
N ALA A 470 -7.93 -12.97 3.82
CA ALA A 470 -8.30 -11.58 3.58
C ALA A 470 -9.78 -11.45 3.23
N SER A 471 -10.32 -12.34 2.40
CA SER A 471 -11.74 -12.37 2.03
C SER A 471 -12.68 -12.60 3.22
N MET A 472 -12.20 -13.27 4.28
CA MET A 472 -12.96 -13.44 5.53
C MET A 472 -12.86 -12.19 6.42
N ILE A 473 -11.70 -11.54 6.45
CA ILE A 473 -11.37 -10.47 7.40
C ILE A 473 -11.89 -9.12 6.92
N THR A 474 -11.62 -8.72 5.68
CA THR A 474 -11.83 -7.35 5.20
C THR A 474 -13.29 -6.89 5.07
N PRO A 475 -14.32 -7.74 4.86
CA PRO A 475 -15.70 -7.25 4.69
C PRO A 475 -16.27 -6.47 5.89
N VAL A 476 -15.70 -6.64 7.09
CA VAL A 476 -16.12 -5.89 8.29
C VAL A 476 -15.64 -4.44 8.28
N LEU A 477 -14.58 -4.14 7.52
CA LEU A 477 -14.02 -2.80 7.41
C LEU A 477 -14.91 -1.94 6.52
N LYS A 478 -15.20 -0.70 6.95
CA LYS A 478 -16.01 0.26 6.18
C LYS A 478 -15.19 1.48 5.80
N LYS A 479 -14.22 1.86 6.62
CA LYS A 479 -13.35 3.03 6.38
C LYS A 479 -11.88 2.63 6.26
N THR A 480 -11.42 1.74 7.13
CA THR A 480 -10.03 1.26 7.13
C THR A 480 -9.76 0.52 5.82
N LYS A 481 -8.66 0.85 5.17
CA LYS A 481 -8.25 0.18 3.93
C LYS A 481 -7.43 -1.06 4.20
N SER A 482 -7.49 -2.02 3.31
CA SER A 482 -6.80 -3.30 3.46
C SER A 482 -5.72 -3.48 2.40
N TYR A 483 -4.54 -3.91 2.82
CA TYR A 483 -3.49 -4.39 1.95
C TYR A 483 -3.22 -5.86 2.25
N VAL A 484 -2.80 -6.62 1.25
CA VAL A 484 -2.26 -7.98 1.45
C VAL A 484 -0.85 -8.07 0.91
N THR A 485 0.07 -8.62 1.70
CA THR A 485 1.46 -8.83 1.29
C THR A 485 1.83 -10.29 1.39
N GLY A 486 2.24 -10.89 0.27
CA GLY A 486 2.86 -12.21 0.25
C GLY A 486 2.42 -13.07 -0.94
N GLY A 487 3.37 -13.45 -1.78
CA GLY A 487 3.15 -14.41 -2.86
C GLY A 487 2.66 -13.83 -4.19
N LEU A 488 2.33 -12.53 -4.25
CA LEU A 488 1.93 -11.86 -5.49
C LEU A 488 3.12 -11.69 -6.45
N ARG A 489 2.93 -12.13 -7.69
CA ARG A 489 3.96 -12.26 -8.73
C ARG A 489 3.47 -11.75 -10.09
N THR A 490 2.19 -11.84 -10.40
CA THR A 490 1.65 -11.44 -11.70
C THR A 490 0.64 -10.31 -11.58
N ALA A 491 0.53 -9.47 -12.60
CA ALA A 491 -0.48 -8.42 -12.68
C ALA A 491 -1.90 -9.02 -12.58
N ALA A 492 -2.12 -10.19 -13.18
CA ALA A 492 -3.39 -10.90 -13.08
C ALA A 492 -3.70 -11.33 -11.63
N GLY A 493 -2.74 -11.93 -10.92
CA GLY A 493 -2.90 -12.30 -9.51
C GLY A 493 -3.11 -11.08 -8.60
N MET A 494 -2.44 -9.97 -8.91
CA MET A 494 -2.62 -8.71 -8.19
C MET A 494 -4.00 -8.08 -8.43
N VAL A 495 -4.53 -8.12 -9.66
CA VAL A 495 -5.90 -7.66 -9.96
C VAL A 495 -6.92 -8.56 -9.26
N GLU A 496 -6.74 -9.88 -9.30
CA GLU A 496 -7.62 -10.82 -8.60
C GLU A 496 -7.63 -10.57 -7.09
N ALA A 497 -6.49 -10.23 -6.49
CA ALA A 497 -6.40 -9.86 -5.08
C ALA A 497 -7.29 -8.66 -4.72
N LEU A 498 -7.50 -7.72 -5.65
CA LEU A 498 -8.36 -6.54 -5.39
C LEU A 498 -9.85 -6.89 -5.21
N ASN A 499 -10.25 -8.13 -5.51
CA ASN A 499 -11.59 -8.63 -5.16
C ASN A 499 -11.76 -8.80 -3.63
N SER A 500 -10.65 -8.93 -2.90
CA SER A 500 -10.63 -9.19 -1.45
C SER A 500 -10.03 -8.06 -0.63
N VAL A 501 -9.17 -7.23 -1.23
CA VAL A 501 -8.46 -6.14 -0.53
C VAL A 501 -8.46 -4.85 -1.34
N ASP A 502 -8.17 -3.73 -0.68
CA ASP A 502 -8.07 -2.44 -1.35
C ASP A 502 -6.72 -2.22 -2.05
N GLY A 503 -5.66 -2.93 -1.68
CA GLY A 503 -4.35 -2.76 -2.30
C GLY A 503 -3.41 -3.97 -2.14
N VAL A 504 -2.35 -3.99 -2.95
CA VAL A 504 -1.43 -5.11 -3.03
C VAL A 504 -0.03 -4.74 -2.58
N GLY A 505 0.50 -5.54 -1.67
CA GLY A 505 1.83 -5.38 -1.11
C GLY A 505 2.88 -6.26 -1.76
N LEU A 506 4.00 -5.66 -2.15
CA LEU A 506 5.15 -6.33 -2.75
C LEU A 506 6.39 -6.10 -1.88
N ALA A 507 7.13 -7.19 -1.59
CA ALA A 507 8.37 -7.16 -0.82
C ALA A 507 9.55 -7.60 -1.69
N ARG A 508 10.06 -8.83 -1.55
CA ARG A 508 11.23 -9.35 -2.30
C ARG A 508 11.31 -8.98 -3.79
N PRO A 509 10.25 -9.10 -4.62
CA PRO A 509 10.38 -8.72 -6.03
C PRO A 509 10.74 -7.25 -6.28
N THR A 510 10.44 -6.35 -5.34
CA THR A 510 10.77 -4.91 -5.46
C THR A 510 12.26 -4.61 -5.28
N THR A 511 13.06 -5.61 -4.92
CA THR A 511 14.51 -5.48 -4.77
C THR A 511 15.25 -5.80 -6.08
N GLN A 512 14.73 -6.70 -6.91
CA GLN A 512 15.26 -6.92 -8.26
C GLN A 512 14.68 -5.88 -9.23
N GLU A 513 13.36 -5.73 -9.22
CA GLU A 513 12.62 -4.92 -10.17
C GLU A 513 12.00 -3.72 -9.44
N PHE A 514 12.84 -2.73 -9.12
CA PHE A 514 12.38 -1.53 -8.42
C PHE A 514 11.20 -0.86 -9.14
N ARG A 515 11.27 -0.80 -10.48
CA ARG A 515 10.26 -0.18 -11.36
C ARG A 515 9.02 -1.03 -11.61
N LEU A 516 8.91 -2.22 -11.01
CA LEU A 516 7.84 -3.18 -11.30
C LEU A 516 6.42 -2.57 -11.31
N PRO A 517 6.00 -1.73 -10.34
CA PRO A 517 4.68 -1.11 -10.39
C PRO A 517 4.48 -0.26 -11.64
N ARG A 518 5.43 0.65 -11.93
CA ARG A 518 5.38 1.48 -13.13
C ARG A 518 5.32 0.62 -14.39
N ASP A 519 6.16 -0.41 -14.48
CA ASP A 519 6.26 -1.23 -15.66
C ASP A 519 4.99 -2.09 -15.88
N ILE A 520 4.30 -2.50 -14.81
CA ILE A 520 2.97 -3.13 -14.90
C ILE A 520 1.90 -2.11 -15.35
N LEU A 521 1.87 -0.91 -14.75
CA LEU A 521 0.87 0.11 -15.08
C LEU A 521 0.96 0.59 -16.53
N GLU A 522 2.18 0.69 -17.05
CA GLU A 522 2.47 1.04 -18.45
C GLU A 522 2.34 -0.17 -19.40
N GLY A 523 2.02 -1.36 -18.90
CA GLY A 523 1.85 -2.57 -19.70
C GLY A 523 3.15 -3.12 -20.31
N ARG A 524 4.32 -2.72 -19.79
CA ARG A 524 5.64 -3.21 -20.24
C ARG A 524 5.92 -4.64 -19.78
N VAL A 525 5.41 -5.02 -18.61
CA VAL A 525 5.51 -6.37 -18.06
C VAL A 525 4.17 -6.82 -17.47
N THR A 526 3.95 -8.13 -17.41
CA THR A 526 2.73 -8.74 -16.84
C THR A 526 2.98 -9.41 -15.49
N GLY A 527 4.21 -9.38 -14.99
CA GLY A 527 4.60 -10.00 -13.73
C GLY A 527 6.10 -9.88 -13.50
N VAL A 528 6.54 -10.47 -12.40
CA VAL A 528 7.94 -10.46 -11.96
C VAL A 528 8.83 -11.31 -12.86
N LEU A 529 10.11 -10.93 -12.94
CA LEU A 529 11.16 -11.70 -13.58
C LEU A 529 11.35 -13.04 -12.86
N ALA A 530 11.35 -14.12 -13.65
CA ALA A 530 11.57 -15.46 -13.14
C ALA A 530 13.04 -15.65 -12.72
N GLN A 531 13.25 -15.92 -11.44
CA GLN A 531 14.57 -16.09 -10.85
C GLN A 531 15.03 -17.55 -10.96
N LYS A 532 16.34 -17.77 -11.21
CA LYS A 532 16.91 -19.10 -11.40
C LYS A 532 17.53 -19.72 -10.14
N TYR A 533 16.91 -19.44 -8.99
CA TYR A 533 17.25 -20.04 -7.71
C TYR A 533 15.99 -20.43 -6.94
N ASP A 534 16.13 -21.36 -5.99
CA ASP A 534 15.00 -21.88 -5.24
C ASP A 534 14.28 -20.78 -4.43
N GLN A 535 13.08 -20.43 -4.88
CA GLN A 535 12.22 -19.42 -4.25
C GLN A 535 11.65 -19.88 -2.89
N GLN A 536 11.78 -21.17 -2.55
CA GLN A 536 11.39 -21.71 -1.25
C GLN A 536 12.52 -21.66 -0.23
N ASN A 537 13.77 -21.46 -0.68
CA ASN A 537 14.90 -21.27 0.21
C ASN A 537 14.92 -19.84 0.76
N PHE A 538 14.45 -19.67 2.00
CA PHE A 538 14.37 -18.37 2.67
C PHE A 538 15.72 -17.71 2.87
N ALA A 539 16.78 -18.48 3.13
CA ALA A 539 18.12 -17.92 3.28
C ALA A 539 18.62 -17.34 1.94
N LEU A 540 18.44 -18.06 0.82
CA LEU A 540 18.81 -17.57 -0.50
C LEU A 540 17.97 -16.37 -0.92
N THR A 541 16.63 -16.44 -0.79
CA THR A 541 15.75 -15.33 -1.17
C THR A 541 15.96 -14.07 -0.32
N GLY A 542 16.25 -14.24 0.98
CA GLY A 542 16.59 -13.13 1.88
C GLY A 542 17.97 -12.54 1.58
N GLY A 543 18.97 -13.39 1.32
CA GLY A 543 20.30 -12.96 0.91
C GLY A 543 20.28 -12.18 -0.40
N ALA A 544 19.53 -12.65 -1.41
CA ALA A 544 19.39 -11.99 -2.69
C ALA A 544 18.76 -10.59 -2.54
N ALA A 545 17.62 -10.51 -1.84
CA ALA A 545 16.97 -9.24 -1.56
C ALA A 545 17.90 -8.26 -0.83
N GLY A 546 18.66 -8.74 0.15
CA GLY A 546 19.65 -7.95 0.88
C GLY A 546 20.77 -7.40 0.00
N VAL A 547 21.33 -8.24 -0.88
CA VAL A 547 22.36 -7.84 -1.85
C VAL A 547 21.82 -6.80 -2.81
N HIS A 548 20.63 -7.02 -3.38
CA HIS A 548 20.00 -6.07 -4.30
C HIS A 548 19.74 -4.72 -3.65
N MET A 549 19.23 -4.71 -2.41
CA MET A 549 19.03 -3.48 -1.64
C MET A 549 20.35 -2.75 -1.39
N LYS A 550 21.43 -3.48 -1.11
CA LYS A 550 22.75 -2.88 -0.90
C LYS A 550 23.34 -2.30 -2.19
N GLN A 551 23.22 -3.00 -3.32
CA GLN A 551 23.62 -2.49 -4.63
C GLN A 551 22.84 -1.22 -5.00
N ALA A 552 21.51 -1.25 -4.86
CA ALA A 552 20.68 -0.08 -5.12
C ALA A 552 21.00 1.10 -4.20
N GLY A 553 21.34 0.85 -2.93
CA GLY A 553 21.80 1.89 -2.00
C GLY A 553 23.11 2.57 -2.43
N LYS A 554 23.94 1.86 -3.20
CA LYS A 554 25.18 2.38 -3.80
C LYS A 554 24.97 2.98 -5.20
N ASP A 555 23.72 3.16 -5.62
CA ASP A 555 23.34 3.55 -6.99
C ASP A 555 23.86 2.56 -8.07
N GLU A 556 24.00 1.28 -7.72
CA GLU A 556 24.33 0.18 -8.64
C GLU A 556 23.05 -0.56 -9.06
N GLU A 557 23.04 -1.13 -10.28
CA GLU A 557 21.93 -2.01 -10.68
C GLU A 557 22.06 -3.38 -9.97
N PRO A 558 20.96 -3.93 -9.44
CA PRO A 558 20.96 -5.26 -8.82
C PRO A 558 21.46 -6.34 -9.77
N ILE A 559 22.24 -7.30 -9.27
CA ILE A 559 22.63 -8.49 -10.04
C ILE A 559 21.40 -9.20 -10.64
N ASP A 560 21.43 -9.57 -11.92
CA ASP A 560 20.32 -10.29 -12.56
C ASP A 560 20.36 -11.79 -12.23
N LEU A 561 19.61 -12.20 -11.22
CA LEU A 561 19.51 -13.62 -10.82
C LEU A 561 18.55 -14.45 -11.70
N SER A 562 18.11 -13.92 -12.84
CA SER A 562 17.52 -14.72 -13.93
C SER A 562 18.58 -15.38 -14.83
N ASP A 563 19.86 -15.04 -14.68
CA ASP A 563 21.00 -15.73 -15.29
C ASP A 563 21.63 -16.75 -14.32
N GLU A 564 21.84 -17.99 -14.77
CA GLU A 564 22.43 -19.07 -13.96
C GLU A 564 23.85 -18.74 -13.53
N LYS A 565 24.62 -18.06 -14.38
CA LYS A 565 26.01 -17.68 -14.07
C LYS A 565 26.04 -16.67 -12.93
N ASN A 566 25.10 -15.74 -12.92
CA ASN A 566 24.96 -14.77 -11.84
C ASN A 566 24.53 -15.44 -10.53
N VAL A 567 23.66 -16.46 -10.60
CA VAL A 567 23.28 -17.26 -9.43
C VAL A 567 24.48 -17.99 -8.84
N GLU A 568 25.35 -18.58 -9.65
CA GLU A 568 26.57 -19.25 -9.18
C GLU A 568 27.51 -18.28 -8.44
N VAL A 569 27.74 -17.10 -9.01
CA VAL A 569 28.54 -16.03 -8.40
C VAL A 569 27.94 -15.58 -7.07
N PHE A 570 26.62 -15.32 -7.05
CA PHE A 570 25.90 -14.91 -5.85
C PHE A 570 25.99 -15.96 -4.73
N VAL A 571 25.71 -17.23 -5.04
CA VAL A 571 25.71 -18.32 -4.04
C VAL A 571 27.11 -18.51 -3.45
N LYS A 572 28.16 -18.45 -4.26
CA LYS A 572 29.55 -18.53 -3.80
C LYS A 572 29.86 -17.45 -2.77
N HIS A 573 29.63 -16.19 -3.11
CA HIS A 573 29.95 -15.07 -2.22
C HIS A 573 29.02 -15.00 -1.00
N LEU A 574 27.77 -15.44 -1.12
CA LEU A 574 26.86 -15.54 0.02
C LEU A 574 27.38 -16.55 1.06
N GLY A 575 27.92 -17.68 0.61
CA GLY A 575 28.56 -18.67 1.48
C GLY A 575 29.78 -18.11 2.22
N GLU A 576 30.70 -17.46 1.49
CA GLU A 576 31.89 -16.81 2.06
C GLU A 576 31.53 -15.71 3.07
N TRP A 577 30.49 -14.92 2.79
CA TRP A 577 30.00 -13.90 3.71
C TRP A 577 29.35 -14.52 4.95
N ALA A 578 28.54 -15.56 4.80
CA ALA A 578 27.92 -16.25 5.93
C ALA A 578 28.96 -16.87 6.88
N GLN A 579 30.06 -17.41 6.33
CA GLN A 579 31.17 -17.92 7.13
C GLN A 579 31.84 -16.80 7.95
N ARG A 580 32.15 -15.66 7.31
CA ARG A 580 32.74 -14.51 8.02
C ARG A 580 31.82 -13.94 9.10
N MET A 581 30.51 -13.89 8.84
CA MET A 581 29.51 -13.51 9.85
C MET A 581 29.50 -14.47 11.05
N GLN A 582 29.73 -15.76 10.82
CA GLN A 582 29.85 -16.74 11.90
C GLN A 582 31.14 -16.56 12.70
N GLU A 583 32.25 -16.24 12.05
CA GLU A 583 33.54 -15.95 12.69
C GLU A 583 33.48 -14.66 13.53
N ASP A 584 32.78 -13.63 13.06
CA ASP A 584 32.56 -12.36 13.77
C ASP A 584 31.42 -12.42 14.81
N ALA A 585 30.69 -13.54 14.92
CA ALA A 585 29.49 -13.61 15.76
C ALA A 585 29.73 -13.19 17.22
N ALA A 586 30.90 -13.48 17.80
CA ALA A 586 31.20 -13.10 19.18
C ALA A 586 31.37 -11.57 19.36
N THR A 587 31.83 -10.87 18.33
CA THR A 587 32.14 -9.44 18.37
C THR A 587 31.06 -8.55 17.77
N MET A 588 30.25 -9.09 16.85
CA MET A 588 29.18 -8.35 16.14
C MET A 588 29.68 -7.06 15.48
N ASN A 589 30.89 -7.05 14.92
CA ASN A 589 31.40 -5.90 14.17
C ASN A 589 30.84 -5.87 12.74
N MET A 590 30.62 -7.05 12.15
CA MET A 590 30.01 -7.23 10.85
C MET A 590 28.48 -7.20 10.96
N TYR A 591 27.84 -6.50 10.02
CA TYR A 591 26.39 -6.39 9.94
C TYR A 591 25.93 -6.12 8.51
N GLY A 592 24.61 -6.05 8.31
CA GLY A 592 24.01 -5.78 7.01
C GLY A 592 23.96 -7.01 6.11
N PHE A 593 24.22 -6.79 4.82
CA PHE A 593 24.18 -7.81 3.77
C PHE A 593 25.51 -7.89 3.00
N LEU A 594 25.68 -9.01 2.28
CA LEU A 594 26.83 -9.24 1.40
C LEU A 594 27.04 -8.07 0.43
N ASP A 595 28.30 -7.67 0.31
CA ASP A 595 28.79 -6.77 -0.73
C ASP A 595 29.46 -7.60 -1.83
N LEU A 596 28.95 -7.57 -3.06
CA LEU A 596 29.56 -8.32 -4.16
C LEU A 596 30.89 -7.67 -4.58
N PRO A 597 31.94 -8.45 -4.88
CA PRO A 597 33.23 -7.88 -5.28
C PRO A 597 33.14 -7.07 -6.57
N LYS A 598 33.83 -5.93 -6.63
CA LYS A 598 33.95 -5.13 -7.85
C LYS A 598 34.77 -5.88 -8.90
N GLY A 599 34.28 -5.92 -10.15
CA GLY A 599 34.99 -6.48 -11.30
C GLY A 599 34.65 -7.92 -11.67
N GLU A 600 33.78 -8.60 -10.92
CA GLU A 600 33.17 -9.85 -11.39
C GLU A 600 32.17 -9.56 -12.54
N PRO A 601 32.10 -10.41 -13.59
CA PRO A 601 31.25 -10.19 -14.75
C PRO A 601 29.81 -10.60 -14.47
N PHE A 602 29.14 -9.91 -13.55
CA PHE A 602 27.69 -9.99 -13.43
C PHE A 602 27.05 -8.77 -14.11
N ARG A 603 26.00 -9.01 -14.90
CA ARG A 603 25.17 -7.95 -15.50
C ARG A 603 23.97 -7.70 -14.60
N GLY A 604 23.71 -6.43 -14.30
CA GLY A 604 22.47 -5.96 -13.68
C GLY A 604 21.53 -5.34 -14.69
#